data_AF-A0A961H4X4-F1
#
_entry.id   AF-A0A961H4X4-F1
#
_cell.length_a   1.000
_cell.length_b   1.000
_cell.length_c   1.000
_cell.angle_alpha   90.00
_cell.angle_beta   90.00
_cell.angle_gamma   90.00
#
_symmetry.space_group_name_H-M   'P 1'
#
loop_
_entity.id
_entity.type
_entity.pdbx_description
1 polymer ?
#
loop_
_entity_poly.entity_id
_entity_poly.type
_entity_poly.pdbx_seq_one_letter_code
_entity_poly.pdbx_strand_id
1 'polypeptide(L)'
;TVGQGRRLSLKNPLSLEQAVRRVKKGLGLSRLRLAAAERHRAGEPIRRVALCACAGGGVLDGQAADLWLTGEMRHHDVLAAREAGISVLLAEHTNTERGYLPVLRDRLLVALDHKVEVVVSERDADPLTVV
;
A
#
# COMPACT_ATOMS: atom_id res chain seq x y z
N THR A 1 15.78 11.46 -4.64
CA THR A 1 16.07 11.56 -3.20
C THR A 1 15.72 10.24 -2.53
N VAL A 2 16.38 9.92 -1.42
CA VAL A 2 16.10 8.73 -0.59
C VAL A 2 15.11 9.08 0.52
N GLY A 3 14.28 8.11 0.93
CA GLY A 3 13.25 8.31 1.96
C GLY A 3 12.17 7.22 1.93
N GLN A 4 11.39 7.18 3.00
CA GLN A 4 10.24 6.28 3.15
C GLN A 4 9.03 6.82 2.36
N GLY A 5 8.18 5.88 1.91
CA GLY A 5 6.97 6.21 1.17
C GLY A 5 7.19 6.81 -0.22
N ARG A 6 6.12 6.93 -1.00
CA ARG A 6 6.09 7.53 -2.34
C ARG A 6 4.82 8.35 -2.50
N ARG A 7 4.94 9.50 -3.15
CA ARG A 7 3.81 10.29 -3.63
C ARG A 7 3.83 10.31 -5.15
N LEU A 8 2.70 10.01 -5.76
CA LEU A 8 2.56 9.91 -7.20
C LEU A 8 1.33 10.67 -7.69
N SER A 9 1.49 11.32 -8.84
CA SER A 9 0.40 11.88 -9.63
C SER A 9 0.07 10.92 -10.76
N LEU A 10 -1.18 10.51 -10.85
CA LEU A 10 -1.67 9.60 -11.87
C LEU A 10 -1.86 10.35 -13.19
N LYS A 11 -1.31 9.80 -14.29
CA LYS A 11 -1.54 10.34 -15.64
C LYS A 11 -3.03 10.30 -16.01
N ASN A 12 -3.69 9.20 -15.67
CA ASN A 12 -5.12 9.01 -15.86
C ASN A 12 -5.78 8.88 -14.47
N PRO A 13 -6.72 9.78 -14.11
CA PRO A 13 -7.45 9.69 -12.85
C PRO A 13 -8.21 8.38 -12.71
N LEU A 14 -8.44 7.94 -11.47
CA LEU A 14 -9.15 6.70 -11.17
C LEU A 14 -10.37 6.98 -10.32
N SER A 15 -11.45 6.22 -10.53
CA SER A 15 -12.46 6.09 -9.48
C SER A 15 -11.87 5.39 -8.26
N LEU A 16 -12.49 5.58 -7.10
CA LEU A 16 -12.09 4.86 -5.87
C LEU A 16 -12.15 3.33 -6.08
N GLU A 17 -13.16 2.85 -6.80
CA GLU A 17 -13.33 1.43 -7.12
C GLU A 17 -12.20 0.89 -8.03
N GLN A 18 -11.78 1.67 -9.04
CA GLN A 18 -10.64 1.30 -9.88
C GLN A 18 -9.35 1.26 -9.08
N ALA A 19 -9.15 2.19 -8.14
CA ALA A 19 -8.00 2.19 -7.25
C ALA A 19 -7.98 0.92 -6.38
N VAL A 20 -9.11 0.58 -5.72
CA VAL A 20 -9.27 -0.65 -4.94
C VAL A 20 -8.93 -1.88 -5.78
N ARG A 21 -9.50 -2.00 -6.99
CA ARG A 21 -9.24 -3.14 -7.89
C ARG A 21 -7.76 -3.26 -8.26
N ARG A 22 -7.10 -2.14 -8.56
CA ARG A 22 -5.67 -2.14 -8.91
C ARG A 22 -4.78 -2.53 -7.74
N VAL A 23 -5.07 -2.04 -6.52
CA VAL A 23 -4.31 -2.40 -5.32
C VAL A 23 -4.49 -3.88 -5.01
N LYS A 24 -5.74 -4.40 -5.03
CA LYS A 24 -6.00 -5.84 -4.88
C LYS A 24 -5.21 -6.68 -5.87
N LYS A 25 -5.26 -6.34 -7.16
CA LYS A 25 -4.52 -7.04 -8.21
C LYS A 25 -3.00 -6.95 -8.00
N GLY A 26 -2.49 -5.76 -7.66
CA GLY A 26 -1.05 -5.53 -7.50
C GLY A 26 -0.45 -6.24 -6.28
N LEU A 27 -1.23 -6.42 -5.21
CA LEU A 27 -0.81 -7.12 -4.00
C LEU A 27 -1.24 -8.59 -3.97
N GLY A 28 -2.01 -9.07 -4.96
CA GLY A 28 -2.54 -10.44 -4.96
C GLY A 28 -3.60 -10.70 -3.87
N LEU A 29 -4.31 -9.66 -3.42
CA LEU A 29 -5.25 -9.73 -2.30
C LEU A 29 -6.71 -9.79 -2.77
N SER A 30 -7.53 -10.62 -2.13
CA SER A 30 -8.97 -10.66 -2.35
C SER A 30 -9.72 -9.53 -1.63
N ARG A 31 -9.18 -9.07 -0.50
CA ARG A 31 -9.79 -8.09 0.41
C ARG A 31 -8.80 -7.00 0.80
N LEU A 32 -9.34 -5.83 1.11
CA LEU A 32 -8.66 -4.66 1.64
C LEU A 32 -9.62 -3.99 2.63
N ARG A 33 -9.10 -3.18 3.56
CA ARG A 33 -9.94 -2.30 4.39
C ARG A 33 -9.93 -0.91 3.77
N LEU A 34 -11.11 -0.32 3.62
CA LEU A 34 -11.30 0.98 2.97
C LEU A 34 -11.99 1.95 3.92
N ALA A 35 -11.38 3.11 4.14
CA ALA A 35 -12.08 4.29 4.63
C ALA A 35 -12.23 5.28 3.47
N ALA A 36 -13.46 5.46 2.99
CA ALA A 36 -13.74 6.34 1.87
C ALA A 36 -14.12 7.74 2.34
N ALA A 37 -13.42 8.76 1.82
CA ALA A 37 -13.83 10.15 1.97
C ALA A 37 -15.10 10.44 1.15
N GLU A 38 -15.93 11.37 1.64
CA GLU A 38 -17.24 11.67 1.03
C GLU A 38 -17.13 12.12 -0.42
N ARG A 39 -16.17 12.97 -0.75
CA ARG A 39 -15.93 13.42 -2.14
C ARG A 39 -15.68 12.27 -3.11
N HIS A 40 -14.99 11.20 -2.68
CA HIS A 40 -14.72 10.03 -3.51
C HIS A 40 -15.93 9.09 -3.58
N ARG A 41 -16.79 9.07 -2.56
CA ARG A 41 -18.11 8.40 -2.63
C ARG A 41 -19.04 9.12 -3.61
N ALA A 42 -18.98 10.45 -3.65
CA ALA A 42 -19.70 11.28 -4.60
C ALA A 42 -19.15 11.22 -6.04
N GLY A 43 -18.11 10.42 -6.29
CA GLY A 43 -17.57 10.19 -7.63
C GLY A 43 -16.40 11.08 -8.03
N GLU A 44 -15.88 11.93 -7.14
CA GLU A 44 -14.66 12.68 -7.44
C GLU A 44 -13.50 11.70 -7.68
N PRO A 45 -12.67 11.90 -8.73
CA PRO A 45 -11.64 10.94 -9.06
C PRO A 45 -10.34 11.16 -8.26
N ILE A 46 -9.64 10.06 -8.00
CA ILE A 46 -8.30 9.99 -7.41
C ILE A 46 -7.27 10.40 -8.46
N ARG A 47 -6.47 11.41 -8.16
CA ARG A 47 -5.37 11.89 -9.01
C ARG A 47 -4.02 11.77 -8.34
N ARG A 48 -3.96 11.93 -7.02
CA ARG A 48 -2.75 11.86 -6.21
C ARG A 48 -2.86 10.73 -5.22
N VAL A 49 -1.83 9.90 -5.17
CA VAL A 49 -1.72 8.80 -4.20
C VAL A 49 -0.45 9.01 -3.39
N ALA A 50 -0.55 8.92 -2.07
CA ALA A 50 0.60 8.74 -1.19
C ALA A 50 0.56 7.32 -0.65
N LEU A 51 1.71 6.65 -0.64
CA LEU A 51 1.82 5.27 -0.16
C LEU A 51 3.07 5.05 0.66
N CYS A 52 2.96 4.18 1.64
CA CYS A 52 4.08 3.66 2.40
C CYS A 52 3.73 2.23 2.80
N ALA A 53 4.54 1.24 2.44
CA ALA A 53 4.37 -0.12 2.94
C ALA A 53 4.48 -0.14 4.48
N CYS A 54 4.17 -1.29 5.09
CA CYS A 54 4.25 -1.50 6.54
C CYS A 54 3.22 -0.64 7.32
N ALA A 55 3.54 -0.32 8.58
CA ALA A 55 2.85 0.65 9.41
C ALA A 55 3.21 2.10 9.01
N GLY A 56 2.71 2.53 7.84
CA GLY A 56 3.09 3.81 7.23
C GLY A 56 2.29 5.03 7.68
N GLY A 57 1.36 4.90 8.63
CA GLY A 57 0.48 6.00 9.07
C GLY A 57 1.23 7.29 9.43
N GLY A 58 2.32 7.19 10.20
CA GLY A 58 3.13 8.36 10.56
C GLY A 58 3.91 8.98 9.39
N VAL A 59 4.25 8.20 8.36
CA VAL A 59 4.92 8.70 7.14
C VAL A 59 3.92 9.42 6.23
N LEU A 60 2.66 8.98 6.27
CA LEU A 60 1.58 9.53 5.46
C LEU A 60 0.91 10.75 6.11
N ASP A 61 1.03 10.92 7.42
CA ASP A 61 0.45 12.05 8.13
C ASP A 61 0.88 13.40 7.51
N GLY A 62 -0.10 14.29 7.34
CA GLY A 62 0.07 15.58 6.66
C GLY A 62 0.32 15.52 5.15
N GLN A 63 0.42 14.34 4.53
CA GLN A 63 0.74 14.24 3.11
C GLN A 63 -0.46 14.52 2.21
N ALA A 64 -0.39 15.62 1.46
CA ALA A 64 -1.40 16.01 0.49
C ALA A 64 -1.54 14.97 -0.64
N ALA A 65 -2.64 14.22 -0.62
CA ALA A 65 -3.05 13.25 -1.63
C ALA A 65 -4.57 13.07 -1.61
N ASP A 66 -5.11 12.40 -2.62
CA ASP A 66 -6.54 12.03 -2.64
C ASP A 66 -6.73 10.62 -2.04
N LEU A 67 -5.69 9.78 -2.10
CA LEU A 67 -5.70 8.42 -1.57
C LEU A 67 -4.40 8.12 -0.83
N TRP A 68 -4.52 7.56 0.37
CA TRP A 68 -3.44 6.95 1.13
C TRP A 68 -3.50 5.42 1.02
N LEU A 69 -2.34 4.79 0.82
CA LEU A 69 -2.19 3.34 0.79
C LEU A 69 -1.07 2.91 1.74
N THR A 70 -1.40 2.06 2.71
CA THR A 70 -0.41 1.48 3.62
C THR A 70 -0.85 0.12 4.14
N GLY A 71 -0.01 -0.56 4.91
CA GLY A 71 -0.38 -1.79 5.59
C GLY A 71 -1.31 -1.47 6.75
N GLU A 72 -0.86 -0.60 7.66
CA GLU A 72 -1.52 -0.34 8.94
C GLU A 72 -1.58 1.14 9.29
N MET A 73 -2.67 1.54 9.96
CA MET A 73 -2.86 2.86 10.56
C MET A 73 -3.66 2.73 11.85
N ARG A 74 -3.43 3.65 12.80
CA ARG A 74 -4.25 3.74 14.01
C ARG A 74 -5.64 4.23 13.62
N HIS A 75 -6.66 3.79 14.36
CA HIS A 75 -8.06 4.12 14.05
C HIS A 75 -8.32 5.63 13.93
N HIS A 76 -7.78 6.44 14.85
CA HIS A 76 -7.94 7.89 14.83
C HIS A 76 -7.25 8.56 13.64
N ASP A 77 -6.11 8.04 13.18
CA ASP A 77 -5.43 8.56 11.98
C ASP A 77 -6.28 8.30 10.73
N VAL A 78 -6.94 7.13 10.65
CA VAL A 78 -7.86 6.81 9.55
C VAL A 78 -9.06 7.76 9.53
N LEU A 79 -9.63 8.06 10.71
CA LEU A 79 -10.73 9.01 10.83
C LEU A 79 -10.30 10.43 10.41
N ALA A 80 -9.15 10.88 10.89
CA ALA A 80 -8.59 12.19 10.56
C ALA A 80 -8.33 12.34 9.06
N ALA A 81 -7.72 11.33 8.42
CA ALA A 81 -7.51 11.32 6.98
C ALA A 81 -8.82 11.39 6.19
N ARG A 82 -9.82 10.59 6.59
CA ARG A 82 -11.15 10.60 5.96
C ARG A 82 -11.81 11.97 6.05
N GLU A 83 -11.76 12.60 7.22
CA GLU A 83 -12.34 13.93 7.46
C GLU A 83 -11.61 15.02 6.66
N ALA A 84 -10.30 14.88 6.48
CA ALA A 84 -9.51 15.73 5.60
C ALA A 84 -9.78 15.51 4.09
N GLY A 85 -10.75 14.67 3.73
CA GLY A 85 -11.11 14.39 2.34
C GLY A 85 -10.21 13.35 1.65
N ILE A 86 -9.41 12.61 2.41
CA ILE A 86 -8.46 11.60 1.91
C ILE A 86 -9.04 10.21 2.12
N SER A 87 -9.16 9.42 1.05
CA SER A 87 -9.51 8.00 1.20
C SER A 87 -8.30 7.19 1.67
N VAL A 88 -8.50 6.15 2.47
CA VAL A 88 -7.44 5.28 2.99
C VAL A 88 -7.70 3.83 2.58
N LEU A 89 -6.69 3.17 2.04
CA LEU A 89 -6.63 1.73 1.83
C LEU A 89 -5.59 1.12 2.78
N LEU A 90 -6.05 0.16 3.58
CA LEU A 90 -5.19 -0.67 4.42
C LEU A 90 -5.13 -2.09 3.85
N ALA A 91 -3.92 -2.60 3.71
CA ALA A 91 -3.64 -3.91 3.12
C ALA A 91 -3.01 -4.90 4.12
N GLU A 92 -2.93 -4.54 5.41
CA GLU A 92 -2.17 -5.26 6.45
C GLU A 92 -0.65 -5.26 6.18
N HIS A 93 0.14 -5.47 7.23
CA HIS A 93 1.58 -5.19 7.23
C HIS A 93 2.32 -6.03 6.17
N THR A 94 2.31 -7.34 6.37
CA THR A 94 3.05 -8.33 5.58
C THR A 94 2.70 -8.26 4.10
N ASN A 95 1.42 -8.07 3.77
CA ASN A 95 0.97 -8.09 2.38
C ASN A 95 1.53 -6.92 1.55
N THR A 96 1.90 -5.80 2.19
CA THR A 96 2.50 -4.67 1.48
C THR A 96 3.99 -4.83 1.19
N GLU A 97 4.66 -5.76 1.85
CA GLU A 97 6.13 -5.92 1.77
C GLU A 97 6.56 -7.15 0.98
N ARG A 98 5.80 -8.25 1.08
CA ARG A 98 6.22 -9.56 0.51
C ARG A 98 6.47 -9.53 -0.99
N GLY A 99 5.81 -8.64 -1.72
CA GLY A 99 6.06 -8.43 -3.16
C GLY A 99 7.51 -8.05 -3.48
N TYR A 100 8.28 -7.56 -2.49
CA TYR A 100 9.70 -7.24 -2.65
C TYR A 100 10.63 -8.46 -2.53
N LEU A 101 10.22 -9.56 -1.90
CA LEU A 101 11.10 -10.70 -1.63
C LEU A 101 11.71 -11.32 -2.90
N PRO A 102 10.99 -11.51 -4.02
CA PRO A 102 11.59 -11.99 -5.27
C PRO A 102 12.64 -11.00 -5.82
N VAL A 103 12.39 -9.69 -5.71
CA VAL A 103 13.34 -8.65 -6.14
C VAL A 103 14.61 -8.69 -5.29
N LEU A 104 14.47 -8.86 -3.98
CA LEU A 104 15.60 -9.01 -3.08
C LEU A 104 16.41 -10.28 -3.36
N ARG A 105 15.73 -11.42 -3.58
CA ARG A 105 16.37 -12.67 -3.98
C ARG A 105 17.24 -12.48 -5.21
N ASP A 106 16.70 -11.89 -6.27
CA ASP A 106 17.42 -11.70 -7.53
C ASP A 106 18.62 -10.76 -7.35
N ARG A 107 18.48 -9.72 -6.52
CA ARG A 107 19.60 -8.83 -6.16
C ARG A 107 20.69 -9.55 -5.37
N LEU A 108 20.32 -10.41 -4.43
CA LEU A 108 21.27 -11.19 -3.64
C LEU A 108 22.01 -12.21 -4.50
N LEU A 109 21.32 -12.89 -5.42
CA LEU A 109 21.96 -13.82 -6.36
C LEU A 109 23.07 -13.13 -7.17
N VAL A 110 22.78 -11.93 -7.70
CA VAL A 110 23.78 -11.14 -8.42
C VAL A 110 24.91 -10.67 -7.51
N ALA A 111 24.59 -10.13 -6.33
CA ALA A 111 25.58 -9.61 -5.39
C ALA A 111 26.52 -10.71 -4.83
N LEU A 112 26.07 -11.96 -4.81
CA LEU A 112 26.80 -13.12 -4.33
C LEU A 112 27.37 -13.97 -5.47
N ASP A 113 27.44 -13.42 -6.69
CA ASP A 113 28.04 -14.07 -7.87
C ASP A 113 27.45 -15.46 -8.14
N HIS A 114 26.17 -15.65 -7.82
CA HIS A 114 25.44 -16.93 -7.93
C HIS A 114 26.12 -18.12 -7.19
N LYS A 115 26.99 -17.86 -6.21
CA LYS A 115 27.74 -18.89 -5.47
C LYS A 115 26.96 -19.51 -4.31
N VAL A 116 25.83 -18.93 -3.95
CA VAL A 116 24.95 -19.45 -2.89
C VAL A 116 23.53 -19.57 -3.40
N GLU A 117 22.82 -20.54 -2.85
CA GLU A 117 21.39 -20.67 -3.05
C GLU A 117 20.65 -19.61 -2.22
N VAL A 118 19.72 -18.89 -2.85
CA VAL A 118 18.85 -17.92 -2.17
C VAL A 118 17.40 -18.30 -2.45
N VAL A 119 16.69 -18.69 -1.41
CA VAL A 119 15.28 -19.12 -1.49
C VAL A 119 14.37 -18.10 -0.79
N VAL A 120 13.13 -17.97 -1.27
CA VAL A 120 12.07 -17.21 -0.60
C VAL A 120 11.20 -18.19 0.18
N SER A 121 10.96 -17.93 1.46
CA SER A 121 10.15 -18.81 2.30
C SER A 121 8.71 -18.95 1.78
N GLU A 122 8.26 -20.19 1.60
CA GLU A 122 6.89 -20.54 1.22
C GLU A 122 5.95 -20.71 2.42
N ARG A 123 6.50 -20.83 3.64
CA ARG A 123 5.72 -21.03 4.88
C ARG A 123 5.40 -19.72 5.61
N ASP A 124 6.24 -18.71 5.40
CA ASP A 124 6.07 -17.42 6.04
C ASP A 124 4.88 -16.67 5.41
N ALA A 125 3.96 -16.19 6.24
CA ALA A 125 2.68 -15.61 5.82
C ALA A 125 2.22 -14.54 6.81
N ASP A 126 1.22 -13.75 6.42
CA ASP A 126 0.57 -12.80 7.32
C ASP A 126 -0.05 -13.56 8.51
N PRO A 127 0.27 -13.20 9.77
CA PRO A 127 -0.32 -13.86 10.94
C PRO A 127 -1.83 -13.55 11.10
N LEU A 128 -2.34 -12.51 10.45
CA LEU A 128 -3.73 -12.11 10.53
C LEU A 128 -4.56 -12.75 9.42
N THR A 129 -5.67 -13.37 9.79
CA THR A 129 -6.65 -13.90 8.83
C THR A 129 -7.99 -13.19 9.02
N VAL A 130 -8.61 -12.78 7.91
CA VAL A 130 -9.99 -12.30 7.91
C VAL A 130 -10.92 -13.50 7.94
N VAL A 131 -11.53 -13.75 9.09
CA VAL A 131 -12.53 -14.81 9.33
C VAL A 131 -13.92 -14.42 8.86
#